data_AF-A0A6N3I3F2-F1
#
_entry.id   AF-A0A6N3I3F2-F1
#
_cell.length_a   1.000
_cell.length_b   1.000
_cell.length_c   1.000
_cell.angle_alpha   90.00
_cell.angle_beta   90.00
_cell.angle_gamma   90.00
#
_symmetry.space_group_name_H-M   'P 1'
#
loop_
_entity.id
_entity.type
_entity.pdbx_description
1 polymer ?
#
loop_
_entity_poly.entity_id
_entity_poly.type
_entity_poly.pdbx_seq_one_letter_code
_entity_poly.pdbx_strand_id
1 'polypeptide(L)'
;MGKKRICLDPGHYGEKYNAGVVSGYYESATVWKLTQYEKEYLEQMGIEVLVTRSNINENPDLTARGKMAAGCDLFVSNHTNACGTEAVNRAVAIHFTDRNETLVDDQSREFAAQIAKVIQNTMGVDGYQIYSRLSDNDRDGNGKKDDNYYGVLNGSFLAGVPGVIAEHSFHTNTEACKWLMDDSNLRKLAKACAECMASFVGASVTVDTGIQAVELANMADTDIVKRVGELCTADMKNTGILASVSAAQFILESGYGKSVLAQMANNCFGMKCSLSGNTWSGSSWDGTSEYTKETKEYVNGEYVTVTAAFRAYPNVEASIADHSAYLLGAKKGEALRYAGLKGEKDYKKAVQIIKDGGYATAPDYVNKVCSIIEKYNFTAYDQQKQTTAESWYRVRKNWSDAKSQIGAYHSLEYAKTCVDKNPGYSVFDEAGVNVYPENVFAPYMVRVKISDLKMRLGATIDTASVGHIPVGSYTIVEEKYGKVSKSGEEGLWGRIKSEQPYNGKYVPVWICLSYTEKV
;
A
#
# COMPACT_ATOMS: atom_id res chain seq x y z
N MET A 1 7.12 -8.68 -18.66
CA MET A 1 8.30 -8.05 -18.04
C MET A 1 9.15 -9.16 -17.44
N GLY A 2 10.48 -9.10 -17.61
CA GLY A 2 11.37 -10.08 -16.98
C GLY A 2 11.29 -9.99 -15.45
N LYS A 3 11.53 -11.11 -14.76
CA LYS A 3 11.61 -11.14 -13.30
C LYS A 3 12.81 -10.30 -12.86
N LYS A 4 12.63 -9.43 -11.87
CA LYS A 4 13.70 -8.59 -11.32
C LYS A 4 14.74 -9.44 -10.61
N ARG A 5 16.01 -9.08 -10.72
CA ARG A 5 17.12 -9.87 -10.18
C ARG A 5 18.10 -9.00 -9.40
N ILE A 6 18.49 -9.44 -8.21
CA ILE A 6 19.43 -8.72 -7.33
C ILE A 6 20.59 -9.63 -6.95
N CYS A 7 21.82 -9.10 -7.01
CA CYS A 7 23.03 -9.80 -6.58
C CYS A 7 23.46 -9.30 -5.19
N LEU A 8 23.46 -10.19 -4.20
CA LEU A 8 23.94 -9.93 -2.86
C LEU A 8 25.34 -10.51 -2.66
N ASP A 9 26.24 -9.72 -2.09
CA ASP A 9 27.59 -10.11 -1.73
C ASP A 9 27.80 -10.00 -0.22
N PRO A 10 27.77 -11.12 0.53
CA PRO A 10 28.13 -11.10 1.93
C PRO A 10 29.64 -10.92 2.04
N GLY A 11 30.08 -9.76 2.54
CA GLY A 11 31.47 -9.39 2.70
C GLY A 11 32.32 -10.45 3.40
N HIS A 12 33.61 -10.46 3.09
CA HIS A 12 34.61 -11.37 3.68
C HIS A 12 34.32 -12.87 3.45
N TYR A 13 34.93 -13.73 4.28
CA TYR A 13 34.80 -15.19 4.26
C TYR A 13 35.18 -15.80 5.62
N GLY A 14 34.76 -17.04 5.87
CA GLY A 14 34.90 -17.75 7.14
C GLY A 14 33.94 -17.28 8.23
N GLU A 15 33.78 -18.07 9.29
CA GLU A 15 32.90 -17.72 10.42
C GLU A 15 33.52 -16.72 11.42
N LYS A 16 34.83 -16.51 11.36
CA LYS A 16 35.60 -15.77 12.37
C LYS A 16 36.55 -14.74 11.77
N TYR A 17 36.12 -14.05 10.71
CA TYR A 17 36.89 -12.98 10.08
C TYR A 17 36.35 -11.61 10.49
N ASN A 18 37.30 -10.69 10.73
CA ASN A 18 37.13 -9.32 11.20
C ASN A 18 36.29 -9.23 12.50
N ALA A 19 36.97 -9.45 13.63
CA ALA A 19 36.35 -9.47 14.94
C ALA A 19 35.94 -8.05 15.39
N GLY A 20 34.77 -7.94 16.00
CA GLY A 20 34.26 -6.70 16.60
C GLY A 20 34.70 -6.49 18.04
N VAL A 21 34.29 -5.36 18.62
CA VAL A 21 34.58 -5.00 20.03
C VAL A 21 33.84 -5.89 21.03
N VAL A 22 32.72 -6.49 20.63
CA VAL A 22 31.94 -7.44 21.44
C VAL A 22 32.40 -8.87 21.18
N SER A 23 32.74 -9.61 22.24
CA SER A 23 33.14 -11.02 22.14
C SER A 23 32.06 -11.85 21.42
N GLY A 24 32.49 -12.62 20.41
CA GLY A 24 31.61 -13.43 19.57
C GLY A 24 31.07 -12.70 18.34
N TYR A 25 31.25 -11.38 18.22
CA TYR A 25 30.95 -10.67 16.99
C TYR A 25 32.06 -10.88 15.96
N TYR A 26 31.68 -11.34 14.77
CA TYR A 26 32.54 -11.35 13.59
C TYR A 26 31.73 -10.77 12.43
N GLU A 27 32.30 -9.81 11.71
CA GLU A 27 31.63 -9.18 10.57
C GLU A 27 31.19 -10.24 9.56
N SER A 28 32.13 -11.09 9.14
CA SER A 28 31.91 -12.17 8.16
C SER A 28 30.69 -13.06 8.46
N ALA A 29 30.51 -13.47 9.72
CA ALA A 29 29.35 -14.27 10.13
C ALA A 29 28.06 -13.45 10.19
N THR A 30 28.14 -12.20 10.66
CA THR A 30 27.00 -11.30 10.79
C THR A 30 26.42 -10.93 9.42
N VAL A 31 27.28 -10.51 8.47
CA VAL A 31 26.85 -10.09 7.13
C VAL A 31 26.46 -11.28 6.26
N TRP A 32 27.03 -12.46 6.50
CA TRP A 32 26.55 -13.71 5.91
C TRP A 32 25.09 -13.96 6.30
N LYS A 33 24.80 -13.91 7.60
CA LYS A 33 23.45 -14.15 8.13
C LYS A 33 22.44 -13.09 7.68
N LEU A 34 22.82 -11.81 7.72
CA LEU A 34 22.03 -10.70 7.18
C LEU A 34 21.63 -10.95 5.71
N THR A 35 22.62 -11.32 4.89
CA THR A 35 22.41 -11.61 3.47
C THR A 35 21.45 -12.77 3.22
N GLN A 36 21.47 -13.81 4.07
CA GLN A 36 20.49 -14.90 3.94
C GLN A 36 19.06 -14.43 4.26
N TYR A 37 18.88 -13.56 5.24
CA TYR A 37 17.57 -12.98 5.55
C TYR A 37 17.09 -12.02 4.47
N GLU A 38 17.97 -11.19 3.91
CA GLU A 38 17.63 -10.32 2.78
C GLU A 38 17.21 -11.13 1.56
N LYS A 39 17.95 -12.20 1.25
CA LYS A 39 17.57 -13.16 0.21
C LYS A 39 16.17 -13.71 0.44
N GLU A 40 15.88 -14.20 1.65
CA GLU A 40 14.57 -14.74 2.03
C GLU A 40 13.45 -13.72 1.73
N TYR A 41 13.60 -12.47 2.16
CA TYR A 41 12.59 -11.42 1.96
C TYR A 41 12.45 -10.97 0.50
N LEU A 42 13.56 -10.86 -0.24
CA LEU A 42 13.55 -10.52 -1.66
C LEU A 42 12.87 -11.62 -2.49
N GLU A 43 13.13 -12.89 -2.19
CA GLU A 43 12.47 -14.02 -2.86
C GLU A 43 10.96 -14.04 -2.58
N GLN A 44 10.53 -13.69 -1.36
CA GLN A 44 9.11 -13.49 -1.02
C GLN A 44 8.48 -12.33 -1.82
N MET A 45 9.25 -11.29 -2.14
CA MET A 45 8.84 -10.17 -3.02
C MET A 45 8.84 -10.54 -4.51
N GLY A 46 9.11 -11.80 -4.87
CA GLY A 46 9.15 -12.24 -6.25
C GLY A 46 10.42 -11.82 -7.00
N ILE A 47 11.46 -11.39 -6.30
CA ILE A 47 12.77 -11.05 -6.86
C ILE A 47 13.62 -12.31 -6.94
N GLU A 48 14.35 -12.49 -8.04
CA GLU A 48 15.36 -13.53 -8.16
C GLU A 48 16.65 -13.05 -7.48
N VAL A 49 17.21 -13.84 -6.57
CA VAL A 49 18.39 -13.43 -5.80
C VAL A 49 19.59 -14.30 -6.17
N LEU A 50 20.68 -13.65 -6.57
CA LEU A 50 21.99 -14.26 -6.72
C LEU A 50 22.83 -13.92 -5.49
N VAL A 51 23.54 -14.89 -4.93
CA VAL A 51 24.52 -14.65 -3.85
C VAL A 51 25.91 -14.97 -4.40
N THR A 52 26.89 -14.09 -4.19
CA THR A 52 28.25 -14.21 -4.78
C THR A 52 29.04 -15.44 -4.32
N ARG A 53 28.56 -16.14 -3.29
CA ARG A 53 29.16 -17.37 -2.77
C ARG A 53 28.10 -18.31 -2.21
N SER A 54 28.33 -19.61 -2.37
CA SER A 54 27.38 -20.68 -2.01
C SER A 54 27.42 -21.03 -0.53
N ASN A 55 28.55 -20.76 0.14
CA ASN A 55 28.75 -20.98 1.56
C ASN A 55 29.73 -19.97 2.17
N ILE A 56 29.74 -19.88 3.50
CA ILE A 56 30.51 -18.87 4.21
C ILE A 56 32.04 -19.03 4.06
N ASN A 57 32.55 -20.19 3.65
CA ASN A 57 33.99 -20.43 3.58
C ASN A 57 34.60 -20.08 2.21
N GLU A 58 33.79 -19.86 1.18
CA GLU A 58 34.26 -19.45 -0.14
C GLU A 58 34.79 -18.01 -0.12
N ASN A 59 35.95 -17.82 -0.77
CA ASN A 59 36.58 -16.52 -0.93
C ASN A 59 36.91 -16.21 -2.41
N PRO A 60 35.90 -15.97 -3.26
CA PRO A 60 36.13 -15.51 -4.62
C PRO A 60 36.86 -14.15 -4.65
N ASP A 61 37.60 -13.89 -5.74
CA ASP A 61 38.26 -12.61 -5.99
C ASP A 61 37.25 -11.44 -5.94
N LEU A 62 37.68 -10.29 -5.43
CA LEU A 62 36.81 -9.12 -5.23
C LEU A 62 36.17 -8.64 -6.54
N THR A 63 36.94 -8.58 -7.62
CA THR A 63 36.40 -8.16 -8.93
C THR A 63 35.50 -9.24 -9.50
N ALA A 64 35.84 -10.52 -9.30
CA ALA A 64 34.99 -11.64 -9.71
C ALA A 64 33.62 -11.61 -9.04
N ARG A 65 33.54 -11.33 -7.73
CA ARG A 65 32.28 -11.17 -6.97
C ARG A 65 31.37 -10.12 -7.62
N GLY A 66 31.91 -8.93 -7.90
CA GLY A 66 31.13 -7.87 -8.56
C GLY A 66 30.67 -8.26 -9.97
N LYS A 67 31.52 -8.95 -10.75
CA LYS A 67 31.17 -9.40 -12.11
C LYS A 67 30.04 -10.44 -12.14
N MET A 68 29.80 -11.16 -11.03
CA MET A 68 28.66 -12.08 -10.91
C MET A 68 27.31 -11.36 -10.99
N ALA A 69 27.28 -10.03 -10.80
CA ALA A 69 26.08 -9.23 -10.95
C ALA A 69 25.58 -9.16 -12.41
N ALA A 70 26.35 -9.61 -13.42
CA ALA A 70 25.95 -9.56 -14.82
C ALA A 70 24.52 -10.10 -15.06
N GLY A 71 23.65 -9.25 -15.60
CA GLY A 71 22.24 -9.55 -15.82
C GLY A 71 21.31 -9.35 -14.61
N CYS A 72 21.81 -8.79 -13.51
CA CYS A 72 21.01 -8.31 -12.39
C CYS A 72 20.64 -6.82 -12.57
N ASP A 73 19.61 -6.39 -11.86
CA ASP A 73 19.17 -4.99 -11.79
C ASP A 73 19.95 -4.18 -10.72
N LEU A 74 20.54 -4.85 -9.73
CA LEU A 74 21.25 -4.23 -8.61
C LEU A 74 22.29 -5.18 -7.98
N PHE A 75 23.41 -4.62 -7.53
CA PHE A 75 24.44 -5.28 -6.71
C PHE A 75 24.55 -4.64 -5.32
N VAL A 76 24.52 -5.44 -4.25
CA VAL A 76 24.68 -4.95 -2.87
C VAL A 76 25.70 -5.81 -2.15
N SER A 77 26.78 -5.20 -1.66
CA SER A 77 27.80 -5.86 -0.84
C SER A 77 27.64 -5.45 0.63
N ASN A 78 27.35 -6.43 1.48
CA ASN A 78 27.02 -6.21 2.89
C ASN A 78 28.25 -6.31 3.78
N HIS A 79 28.47 -5.26 4.57
CA HIS A 79 29.63 -5.07 5.44
C HIS A 79 29.25 -4.43 6.78
N THR A 80 30.18 -4.42 7.73
CA THR A 80 30.18 -3.51 8.86
C THR A 80 31.54 -2.85 9.02
N ASN A 81 31.55 -1.61 9.50
CA ASN A 81 32.73 -0.76 9.42
C ASN A 81 33.59 -0.82 10.68
N ALA A 82 34.80 -0.30 10.63
CA ALA A 82 35.68 -0.14 11.78
C ALA A 82 36.40 1.20 11.74
N CYS A 83 36.65 1.77 12.92
CA CYS A 83 37.53 2.91 13.06
C CYS A 83 38.29 2.87 14.40
N GLY A 84 39.23 3.79 14.60
CA GLY A 84 40.06 3.82 15.81
C GLY A 84 39.33 4.26 17.09
N THR A 85 38.00 4.34 17.09
CA THR A 85 37.20 4.76 18.24
C THR A 85 35.87 4.01 18.31
N GLU A 86 35.37 3.84 19.54
CA GLU A 86 34.06 3.27 19.82
C GLU A 86 32.92 4.28 19.60
N ALA A 87 33.22 5.58 19.58
CA ALA A 87 32.21 6.64 19.56
C ALA A 87 31.44 6.79 18.23
N VAL A 88 31.91 6.16 17.15
CA VAL A 88 31.26 6.31 15.84
C VAL A 88 30.17 5.25 15.69
N ASN A 89 28.92 5.70 15.57
CA ASN A 89 27.77 4.84 15.33
C ASN A 89 26.87 5.44 14.24
N ARG A 90 27.07 5.03 12.98
CA ARG A 90 26.30 5.55 11.83
C ARG A 90 26.31 4.57 10.67
N ALA A 91 25.27 4.60 9.84
CA ALA A 91 25.25 3.86 8.60
C ALA A 91 26.22 4.49 7.59
N VAL A 92 26.85 3.67 6.75
CA VAL A 92 27.68 4.16 5.64
C VAL A 92 27.31 3.39 4.37
N ALA A 93 27.15 4.09 3.25
CA ALA A 93 27.06 3.43 1.94
C ALA A 93 28.10 3.99 0.98
N ILE A 94 28.80 3.10 0.31
CA ILE A 94 29.84 3.44 -0.65
C ILE A 94 29.30 3.16 -2.04
N HIS A 95 29.25 4.20 -2.88
CA HIS A 95 28.79 4.10 -4.26
C HIS A 95 29.95 4.22 -5.24
N PHE A 96 29.66 4.08 -6.53
CA PHE A 96 30.64 4.27 -7.59
C PHE A 96 31.26 5.66 -7.55
N THR A 97 32.50 5.75 -8.00
CA THR A 97 33.21 7.02 -8.19
C THR A 97 32.38 7.99 -9.00
N ASP A 98 32.21 9.20 -8.46
CA ASP A 98 31.35 10.27 -9.00
C ASP A 98 31.94 10.87 -10.29
N ARG A 99 32.07 10.03 -11.33
CA ARG A 99 32.52 10.45 -12.65
C ARG A 99 31.43 11.29 -13.33
N ASN A 100 30.16 11.16 -12.92
CA ASN A 100 28.98 11.73 -13.61
C ASN A 100 28.97 11.40 -15.12
N GLU A 101 29.55 10.25 -15.49
CA GLU A 101 29.73 9.84 -16.88
C GLU A 101 28.63 8.88 -17.34
N THR A 102 28.00 8.11 -16.44
CA THR A 102 27.01 7.08 -16.81
C THR A 102 25.77 7.04 -15.90
N LEU A 103 24.64 6.57 -16.46
CA LEU A 103 23.38 6.33 -15.73
C LEU A 103 23.55 5.37 -14.54
N VAL A 104 24.50 4.43 -14.62
CA VAL A 104 24.77 3.45 -13.58
C VAL A 104 25.43 4.10 -12.36
N ASP A 105 26.25 5.14 -12.57
CA ASP A 105 26.85 5.92 -11.48
C ASP A 105 25.76 6.68 -10.70
N ASP A 106 24.84 7.33 -11.42
CA ASP A 106 23.72 8.06 -10.82
C ASP A 106 22.80 7.15 -10.01
N GLN A 107 22.45 5.99 -10.57
CA GLN A 107 21.64 4.96 -9.93
C GLN A 107 22.30 4.43 -8.65
N SER A 108 23.62 4.20 -8.69
CA SER A 108 24.37 3.72 -7.53
C SER A 108 24.41 4.74 -6.40
N ARG A 109 24.58 6.04 -6.74
CA ARG A 109 24.57 7.14 -5.77
C ARG A 109 23.19 7.35 -5.15
N GLU A 110 22.14 7.28 -5.95
CA GLU A 110 20.76 7.35 -5.47
C GLU A 110 20.45 6.20 -4.51
N PHE A 111 20.76 4.96 -4.90
CA PHE A 111 20.50 3.80 -4.06
C PHE A 111 21.32 3.84 -2.76
N ALA A 112 22.57 4.27 -2.81
CA ALA A 112 23.41 4.43 -1.61
C ALA A 112 22.76 5.38 -0.58
N ALA A 113 22.16 6.48 -1.02
CA ALA A 113 21.45 7.39 -0.12
C ALA A 113 20.21 6.73 0.51
N GLN A 114 19.44 5.98 -0.29
CA GLN A 114 18.23 5.29 0.18
C GLN A 114 18.58 4.21 1.20
N ILE A 115 19.52 3.31 0.89
CA ILE A 115 19.87 2.19 1.77
C ILE A 115 20.53 2.66 3.06
N ALA A 116 21.43 3.65 3.00
CA ALA A 116 22.07 4.19 4.20
C ALA A 116 21.05 4.85 5.14
N LYS A 117 20.03 5.52 4.58
CA LYS A 117 18.94 6.10 5.37
C LYS A 117 18.06 5.03 6.01
N VAL A 118 17.77 3.94 5.29
CA VAL A 118 17.00 2.80 5.81
C VAL A 118 17.74 2.12 6.96
N ILE A 119 19.05 1.88 6.82
CA ILE A 119 19.89 1.31 7.88
C ILE A 119 19.89 2.25 9.10
N GLN A 120 20.09 3.55 8.88
CA GLN A 120 20.05 4.54 9.97
C GLN A 120 18.75 4.44 10.77
N ASN A 121 17.61 4.54 10.09
CA ASN A 121 16.31 4.57 10.74
C ASN A 121 15.99 3.24 11.44
N THR A 122 16.40 2.12 10.84
CA THR A 122 16.07 0.78 11.37
C THR A 122 16.87 0.43 12.61
N MET A 123 18.16 0.76 12.61
CA MET A 123 19.06 0.52 13.74
C MET A 123 19.00 1.62 14.80
N GLY A 124 18.49 2.81 14.46
CA GLY A 124 18.46 3.96 15.37
C GLY A 124 19.82 4.60 15.61
N VAL A 125 20.73 4.56 14.64
CA VAL A 125 22.11 5.09 14.76
C VAL A 125 22.18 6.60 14.44
N ASP A 126 23.27 7.26 14.84
CA ASP A 126 23.40 8.73 14.94
C ASP A 126 23.26 9.48 13.60
N GLY A 127 23.36 8.76 12.48
CA GLY A 127 23.36 9.36 11.15
C GLY A 127 23.58 8.34 10.05
N TYR A 128 23.70 8.87 8.83
CA TYR A 128 24.24 8.12 7.71
C TYR A 128 25.23 8.97 6.91
N GLN A 129 26.12 8.30 6.20
CA GLN A 129 27.04 8.93 5.26
C GLN A 129 27.04 8.15 3.95
N ILE A 130 27.12 8.87 2.83
CA ILE A 130 27.47 8.28 1.53
C ILE A 130 28.80 8.85 1.06
N TYR A 131 29.63 8.04 0.41
CA TYR A 131 30.82 8.54 -0.29
C TYR A 131 31.26 7.58 -1.40
N SER A 132 32.24 8.00 -2.19
CA SER A 132 32.92 7.19 -3.19
C SER A 132 34.43 7.34 -3.07
N ARG A 133 35.20 6.42 -3.67
CA ARG A 133 36.66 6.46 -3.63
C ARG A 133 37.29 5.98 -4.94
N LEU A 134 38.16 6.82 -5.49
CA LEU A 134 38.94 6.55 -6.70
C LEU A 134 40.20 5.72 -6.41
N SER A 135 40.64 4.96 -7.41
CA SER A 135 41.92 4.29 -7.47
C SER A 135 42.80 4.87 -8.58
N ASP A 136 44.13 4.83 -8.38
CA ASP A 136 45.11 5.17 -9.42
C ASP A 136 45.32 4.07 -10.48
N ASN A 137 44.33 3.18 -10.65
CA ASN A 137 44.37 2.05 -11.59
C ASN A 137 43.50 2.36 -12.81
N ASP A 138 43.79 1.68 -13.93
CA ASP A 138 43.02 1.67 -15.18
C ASP A 138 42.64 0.20 -15.49
N ARG A 139 41.60 -0.29 -14.82
CA ARG A 139 41.11 -1.68 -14.83
C ARG A 139 40.04 -1.86 -15.91
N ASP A 140 39.38 -0.79 -16.34
CA ASP A 140 38.43 -0.80 -17.45
C ASP A 140 39.11 -0.60 -18.82
N GLY A 141 40.39 -0.22 -18.84
CA GLY A 141 41.22 -0.11 -20.05
C GLY A 141 40.91 1.13 -20.89
N ASN A 142 40.28 2.14 -20.30
CA ASN A 142 39.88 3.37 -20.98
C ASN A 142 41.03 4.40 -21.12
N GLY A 143 42.20 4.12 -20.54
CA GLY A 143 43.37 4.99 -20.57
C GLY A 143 43.41 6.04 -19.44
N LYS A 144 42.44 6.04 -18.52
CA LYS A 144 42.32 6.94 -17.36
C LYS A 144 42.49 6.15 -16.06
N LYS A 145 43.11 6.81 -15.07
CA LYS A 145 43.31 6.25 -13.72
C LYS A 145 42.20 6.70 -12.78
N ASP A 146 40.97 6.30 -13.07
CA ASP A 146 39.77 6.77 -12.37
C ASP A 146 38.81 5.66 -11.94
N ASP A 147 39.30 4.42 -11.84
CA ASP A 147 38.49 3.29 -11.43
C ASP A 147 37.95 3.40 -10.00
N ASN A 148 36.90 2.63 -9.75
CA ASN A 148 36.43 2.30 -8.41
C ASN A 148 37.53 1.63 -7.56
N TYR A 149 37.84 2.22 -6.41
CA TYR A 149 38.81 1.67 -5.46
C TYR A 149 38.45 0.26 -5.01
N TYR A 150 37.18 0.06 -4.66
CA TYR A 150 36.66 -1.20 -4.14
C TYR A 150 36.45 -2.20 -5.28
N GLY A 151 37.12 -3.36 -5.19
CA GLY A 151 37.12 -4.38 -6.26
C GLY A 151 35.72 -4.90 -6.62
N VAL A 152 34.83 -5.07 -5.63
CA VAL A 152 33.45 -5.53 -5.87
C VAL A 152 32.62 -4.49 -6.63
N LEU A 153 32.76 -3.21 -6.29
CA LEU A 153 32.11 -2.12 -7.01
C LEU A 153 32.69 -1.99 -8.43
N ASN A 154 34.00 -2.13 -8.58
CA ASN A 154 34.64 -2.19 -9.89
C ASN A 154 34.10 -3.35 -10.74
N GLY A 155 33.94 -4.54 -10.15
CA GLY A 155 33.38 -5.70 -10.84
C GLY A 155 31.93 -5.48 -11.30
N SER A 156 31.08 -4.90 -10.43
CA SER A 156 29.69 -4.58 -10.76
C SER A 156 29.59 -3.51 -11.85
N PHE A 157 30.44 -2.48 -11.77
CA PHE A 157 30.55 -1.45 -12.80
C PHE A 157 30.90 -2.06 -14.17
N LEU A 158 31.91 -2.95 -14.22
CA LEU A 158 32.29 -3.68 -15.44
C LEU A 158 31.17 -4.60 -15.97
N ALA A 159 30.24 -5.02 -15.10
CA ALA A 159 29.05 -5.78 -15.49
C ALA A 159 27.89 -4.90 -15.96
N GLY A 160 28.01 -3.56 -15.87
CA GLY A 160 26.96 -2.60 -16.22
C GLY A 160 25.81 -2.56 -15.21
N VAL A 161 26.05 -2.94 -13.96
CA VAL A 161 25.02 -3.06 -12.92
C VAL A 161 25.29 -2.05 -11.79
N PRO A 162 24.27 -1.27 -11.36
CA PRO A 162 24.46 -0.33 -10.26
C PRO A 162 24.80 -1.08 -8.97
N GLY A 163 25.70 -0.52 -8.16
CA GLY A 163 26.31 -1.24 -7.06
C GLY A 163 26.63 -0.38 -5.85
N VAL A 164 26.44 -0.93 -4.65
CA VAL A 164 26.83 -0.30 -3.38
C VAL A 164 27.53 -1.28 -2.44
N ILE A 165 28.40 -0.75 -1.59
CA ILE A 165 28.80 -1.41 -0.34
C ILE A 165 28.00 -0.77 0.78
N ALA A 166 27.22 -1.58 1.50
CA ALA A 166 26.41 -1.17 2.63
C ALA A 166 27.08 -1.57 3.96
N GLU A 167 27.54 -0.58 4.69
CA GLU A 167 28.19 -0.71 5.99
C GLU A 167 27.15 -0.48 7.10
N HIS A 168 26.71 -1.56 7.74
CA HIS A 168 25.63 -1.59 8.71
C HIS A 168 26.09 -1.15 10.11
N SER A 169 26.60 0.09 10.20
CA SER A 169 27.30 0.64 11.37
C SER A 169 28.68 0.02 11.63
N PHE A 170 29.27 0.35 12.78
CA PHE A 170 30.67 0.10 13.10
C PHE A 170 30.80 -1.05 14.11
N HIS A 171 31.51 -2.12 13.77
CA HIS A 171 31.82 -3.21 14.69
C HIS A 171 32.92 -2.85 15.71
N THR A 172 33.42 -1.60 15.68
CA THR A 172 34.18 -1.00 16.79
C THR A 172 33.28 -0.32 17.82
N ASN A 173 31.98 -0.19 17.56
CA ASN A 173 30.98 0.33 18.50
C ASN A 173 30.24 -0.83 19.21
N THR A 174 30.20 -0.79 20.55
CA THR A 174 29.61 -1.86 21.37
C THR A 174 28.10 -2.00 21.18
N GLU A 175 27.37 -0.89 21.05
CA GLU A 175 25.92 -0.90 20.90
C GLU A 175 25.52 -1.46 19.54
N ALA A 176 26.20 -1.04 18.47
CA ALA A 176 26.01 -1.57 17.13
C ALA A 176 26.27 -3.09 17.07
N CYS A 177 27.37 -3.56 17.66
CA CYS A 177 27.66 -5.00 17.75
C CYS A 177 26.53 -5.77 18.46
N LYS A 178 26.11 -5.31 19.64
CA LYS A 178 25.03 -5.97 20.41
C LYS A 178 23.72 -5.98 19.63
N TRP A 179 23.38 -4.88 18.97
CA TRP A 179 22.17 -4.76 18.18
C TRP A 179 22.16 -5.75 17.01
N LEU A 180 23.26 -5.84 16.27
CA LEU A 180 23.42 -6.74 15.11
C LEU A 180 23.52 -8.22 15.49
N MET A 181 23.95 -8.53 16.72
CA MET A 181 23.99 -9.91 17.22
C MET A 181 22.60 -10.43 17.62
N ASP A 182 21.64 -9.54 17.87
CA ASP A 182 20.26 -9.94 18.15
C ASP A 182 19.56 -10.37 16.85
N ASP A 183 19.02 -11.59 16.83
CA ASP A 183 18.43 -12.18 15.63
C ASP A 183 17.20 -11.43 15.14
N SER A 184 16.37 -10.91 16.07
CA SER A 184 15.15 -10.20 15.74
C SER A 184 15.45 -8.84 15.10
N ASN A 185 16.45 -8.14 15.64
CA ASN A 185 16.99 -6.92 15.06
C ASN A 185 17.61 -7.17 13.68
N LEU A 186 18.40 -8.25 13.54
CA LEU A 186 19.01 -8.59 12.26
C LEU A 186 17.97 -8.92 11.18
N ARG A 187 16.87 -9.62 11.53
CA ARG A 187 15.74 -9.84 10.62
C ARG A 187 14.99 -8.56 10.28
N LYS A 188 14.77 -7.67 11.25
CA LYS A 188 14.16 -6.35 11.03
C LYS A 188 15.00 -5.52 10.04
N LEU A 189 16.32 -5.51 10.22
CA LEU A 189 17.26 -4.84 9.31
C LEU A 189 17.20 -5.43 7.91
N ALA A 190 17.30 -6.76 7.81
CA ALA A 190 17.24 -7.49 6.53
C ALA A 190 15.95 -7.17 5.75
N LYS A 191 14.80 -7.17 6.42
CA LYS A 191 13.51 -6.86 5.80
C LYS A 191 13.49 -5.43 5.25
N ALA A 192 13.91 -4.45 6.05
CA ALA A 192 13.92 -3.06 5.63
C ALA A 192 14.88 -2.82 4.44
N CYS A 193 16.07 -3.43 4.47
CA CYS A 193 17.02 -3.39 3.35
C CYS A 193 16.45 -4.07 2.09
N ALA A 194 15.80 -5.23 2.22
CA ALA A 194 15.13 -5.92 1.12
C ALA A 194 14.00 -5.10 0.48
N GLU A 195 13.17 -4.42 1.28
CA GLU A 195 12.11 -3.53 0.78
C GLU A 195 12.69 -2.33 0.00
N CYS A 196 13.78 -1.75 0.51
CA CYS A 196 14.51 -0.68 -0.17
C CYS A 196 15.04 -1.16 -1.53
N MET A 197 15.70 -2.32 -1.54
CA MET A 197 16.21 -2.96 -2.76
C MET A 197 15.10 -3.25 -3.79
N ALA A 198 13.98 -3.81 -3.34
CA ALA A 198 12.83 -4.14 -4.19
C ALA A 198 12.19 -2.90 -4.82
N SER A 199 12.00 -1.85 -4.03
CA SER A 199 11.49 -0.57 -4.48
C SER A 199 12.42 0.04 -5.54
N PHE A 200 13.73 0.04 -5.28
CA PHE A 200 14.72 0.62 -6.19
C PHE A 200 14.74 -0.03 -7.58
N VAL A 201 14.65 -1.36 -7.66
CA VAL A 201 14.66 -2.06 -8.95
C VAL A 201 13.33 -1.96 -9.71
N GLY A 202 12.35 -1.23 -9.17
CA GLY A 202 11.03 -1.07 -9.77
C GLY A 202 10.25 -2.38 -9.82
N ALA A 203 10.55 -3.31 -8.92
CA ALA A 203 9.62 -4.41 -8.67
C ALA A 203 8.34 -3.78 -8.15
N SER A 204 7.22 -4.00 -8.85
CA SER A 204 5.91 -3.75 -8.25
C SER A 204 5.87 -4.63 -7.00
N VAL A 205 6.05 -4.02 -5.83
CA VAL A 205 6.01 -4.71 -4.56
C VAL A 205 4.57 -5.21 -4.40
N THR A 206 4.26 -6.37 -4.96
CA THR A 206 3.10 -7.16 -4.56
C THR A 206 3.49 -7.93 -3.30
N VAL A 207 3.80 -7.15 -2.26
CA VAL A 207 3.66 -7.59 -0.89
C VAL A 207 2.55 -6.70 -0.36
N ASP A 208 1.51 -7.30 0.20
CA ASP A 208 0.40 -6.60 0.83
C ASP A 208 0.91 -5.91 2.11
N THR A 209 1.68 -4.81 1.97
CA THR A 209 2.35 -4.14 3.09
C THR A 209 1.42 -3.24 3.88
N GLY A 210 0.15 -3.10 3.49
CA GLY A 210 -0.79 -2.16 4.10
C GLY A 210 -0.29 -0.71 4.08
N ILE A 211 -1.08 0.19 4.66
CA ILE A 211 -0.76 1.62 4.80
C ILE A 211 0.14 1.81 6.01
N GLN A 212 1.23 2.58 5.84
CA GLN A 212 2.03 3.04 6.97
C GLN A 212 1.43 4.31 7.56
N ALA A 213 1.38 4.42 8.90
CA ALA A 213 0.85 5.60 9.56
C ALA A 213 1.64 6.87 9.18
N VAL A 214 2.93 6.74 8.86
CA VAL A 214 3.78 7.82 8.34
C VAL A 214 3.21 8.48 7.08
N GLU A 215 2.48 7.74 6.24
CA GLU A 215 1.82 8.29 5.06
C GLU A 215 0.69 9.27 5.43
N LEU A 216 0.10 9.13 6.62
CA LEU A 216 -0.99 9.97 7.12
C LEU A 216 -0.50 11.33 7.67
N ALA A 217 0.80 11.49 7.94
CA ALA A 217 1.35 12.66 8.64
C ALA A 217 1.01 13.98 7.94
N ASN A 218 1.08 13.98 6.61
CA ASN A 218 0.89 15.16 5.77
C ASN A 218 -0.47 15.18 5.04
N MET A 219 -1.34 14.20 5.30
CA MET A 219 -2.66 14.15 4.68
C MET A 219 -3.63 15.11 5.38
N ALA A 220 -4.57 15.64 4.60
CA ALA A 220 -5.70 16.38 5.14
C ALA A 220 -6.57 15.46 6.00
N ASP A 221 -7.08 15.97 7.11
CA ASP A 221 -7.89 15.18 8.05
C ASP A 221 -9.11 14.53 7.38
N THR A 222 -9.70 15.19 6.36
CA THR A 222 -10.82 14.66 5.58
C THR A 222 -10.45 13.43 4.75
N ASP A 223 -9.23 13.38 4.21
CA ASP A 223 -8.76 12.24 3.43
C ASP A 223 -8.43 11.06 4.33
N ILE A 224 -7.85 11.35 5.50
CA ILE A 224 -7.59 10.34 6.53
C ILE A 224 -8.90 9.74 7.03
N VAL A 225 -9.90 10.58 7.32
CA VAL A 225 -11.25 10.14 7.73
C VAL A 225 -11.85 9.18 6.71
N LYS A 226 -11.76 9.51 5.41
CA LYS A 226 -12.24 8.62 4.34
C LYS A 226 -11.47 7.29 4.33
N ARG A 227 -10.14 7.35 4.33
CA ARG A 227 -9.26 6.18 4.27
C ARG A 227 -9.49 5.24 5.46
N VAL A 228 -9.52 5.78 6.67
CA VAL A 228 -9.76 5.02 7.91
C VAL A 228 -11.16 4.42 7.90
N GLY A 229 -12.17 5.16 7.45
CA GLY A 229 -13.53 4.63 7.29
C GLY A 229 -13.55 3.38 6.40
N GLU A 230 -12.88 3.42 5.24
CA GLU A 230 -12.79 2.28 4.31
C GLU A 230 -12.08 1.06 4.93
N LEU A 231 -10.97 1.28 5.63
CA LEU A 231 -10.23 0.21 6.32
C LEU A 231 -11.07 -0.43 7.43
N CYS A 232 -11.73 0.38 8.25
CA CYS A 232 -12.59 -0.11 9.32
C CYS A 232 -13.86 -0.79 8.77
N THR A 233 -14.38 -0.38 7.60
CA THR A 233 -15.43 -1.14 6.91
C THR A 233 -14.94 -2.51 6.47
N ALA A 234 -13.71 -2.62 5.95
CA ALA A 234 -13.13 -3.91 5.58
C ALA A 234 -12.96 -4.82 6.81
N ASP A 235 -12.47 -4.28 7.93
CA ASP A 235 -12.36 -5.04 9.18
C ASP A 235 -13.73 -5.45 9.74
N MET A 236 -14.71 -4.53 9.78
CA MET A 236 -16.08 -4.80 10.23
C MET A 236 -16.71 -6.00 9.51
N LYS A 237 -16.43 -6.19 8.21
CA LYS A 237 -16.94 -7.34 7.45
C LYS A 237 -16.47 -8.67 8.05
N ASN A 238 -15.28 -8.72 8.62
CA ASN A 238 -14.68 -9.92 9.20
C ASN A 238 -15.00 -10.08 10.69
N THR A 239 -15.05 -8.96 11.42
CA THR A 239 -15.07 -8.95 12.89
C THR A 239 -16.48 -8.71 13.45
N GLY A 240 -17.31 -7.97 12.72
CA GLY A 240 -18.63 -7.52 13.17
C GLY A 240 -18.57 -6.39 14.20
N ILE A 241 -17.40 -5.78 14.42
CA ILE A 241 -17.25 -4.52 15.18
C ILE A 241 -17.59 -3.38 14.25
N LEU A 242 -18.48 -2.47 14.66
CA LEU A 242 -18.91 -1.35 13.82
C LEU A 242 -17.72 -0.51 13.32
N ALA A 243 -17.67 -0.30 12.00
CA ALA A 243 -16.64 0.49 11.36
C ALA A 243 -16.57 1.90 11.96
N SER A 244 -17.72 2.48 12.32
CA SER A 244 -17.83 3.79 12.93
C SER A 244 -17.16 3.87 14.29
N VAL A 245 -17.27 2.82 15.11
CA VAL A 245 -16.66 2.73 16.43
C VAL A 245 -15.14 2.67 16.29
N SER A 246 -14.64 1.71 15.49
CA SER A 246 -13.20 1.54 15.26
C SER A 246 -12.57 2.77 14.60
N ALA A 247 -13.21 3.38 13.62
CA ALA A 247 -12.70 4.59 12.96
C ALA A 247 -12.66 5.79 13.91
N ALA A 248 -13.69 6.00 14.72
CA ALA A 248 -13.69 7.09 15.69
C ALA A 248 -12.65 6.91 16.80
N GLN A 249 -12.45 5.68 17.29
CA GLN A 249 -11.36 5.36 18.21
C GLN A 249 -10.00 5.59 17.54
N PHE A 250 -9.80 5.17 16.28
CA PHE A 250 -8.57 5.46 15.55
C PHE A 250 -8.28 6.97 15.54
N ILE A 251 -9.25 7.80 15.14
CA ILE A 251 -9.08 9.25 15.08
C ILE A 251 -8.73 9.83 16.46
N LEU A 252 -9.44 9.39 17.51
CA LEU A 252 -9.25 9.87 18.88
C LEU A 252 -7.89 9.48 19.47
N GLU A 253 -7.52 8.20 19.37
CA GLU A 253 -6.35 7.63 20.06
C GLU A 253 -5.04 8.00 19.36
N SER A 254 -5.06 8.10 18.02
CA SER A 254 -3.86 8.36 17.24
C SER A 254 -3.73 9.80 16.73
N GLY A 255 -4.75 10.63 16.93
CA GLY A 255 -4.81 11.96 16.33
C GLY A 255 -4.72 11.89 14.80
N TYR A 256 -5.66 11.18 14.16
CA TYR A 256 -5.65 10.95 12.70
C TYR A 256 -4.42 10.15 12.21
N GLY A 257 -3.85 9.28 13.04
CA GLY A 257 -2.62 8.55 12.75
C GLY A 257 -1.35 9.36 12.94
N LYS A 258 -1.44 10.64 13.34
CA LYS A 258 -0.31 11.59 13.37
C LYS A 258 0.48 11.58 14.69
N SER A 259 -0.01 10.89 15.72
CA SER A 259 0.71 10.80 17.00
C SER A 259 2.06 10.10 16.83
N VAL A 260 3.03 10.45 17.66
CA VAL A 260 4.36 9.80 17.67
C VAL A 260 4.25 8.27 17.76
N LEU A 261 3.31 7.76 18.55
CA LEU A 261 3.12 6.31 18.69
C LEU A 261 2.62 5.67 17.38
N ALA A 262 1.64 6.29 16.72
CA ALA A 262 1.16 5.82 15.43
C ALA A 262 2.26 5.91 14.37
N GLN A 263 2.95 7.04 14.29
CA GLN A 263 4.01 7.29 13.31
C GLN A 263 5.21 6.34 13.45
N MET A 264 5.61 6.02 14.68
CA MET A 264 6.81 5.21 14.94
C MET A 264 6.53 3.71 15.01
N ALA A 265 5.29 3.31 15.29
CA ALA A 265 4.94 1.92 15.59
C ALA A 265 3.70 1.41 14.85
N ASN A 266 3.11 2.20 13.95
CA ASN A 266 1.79 1.96 13.34
C ASN A 266 0.68 1.68 14.37
N ASN A 267 0.88 2.03 15.64
CA ASN A 267 -0.07 1.73 16.71
C ASN A 267 -1.07 2.87 16.83
N CYS A 268 -2.21 2.68 16.19
CA CYS A 268 -3.24 3.70 16.03
C CYS A 268 -4.31 3.70 17.14
N PHE A 269 -4.19 2.79 18.11
CA PHE A 269 -5.18 2.60 19.18
C PHE A 269 -4.59 2.67 20.59
N GLY A 270 -3.29 2.96 20.71
CA GLY A 270 -2.62 3.04 22.02
C GLY A 270 -2.46 1.69 22.71
N MET A 271 -2.37 0.59 21.96
CA MET A 271 -2.37 -0.75 22.52
C MET A 271 -1.06 -1.08 23.22
N LYS A 272 -1.10 -1.39 24.52
CA LYS A 272 0.07 -1.77 25.34
C LYS A 272 0.43 -3.26 25.18
N CYS A 273 1.71 -3.61 25.33
CA CYS A 273 2.18 -5.00 25.28
C CYS A 273 1.60 -5.86 26.41
N SER A 274 1.21 -5.26 27.53
CA SER A 274 0.66 -5.92 28.73
C SER A 274 -0.88 -5.94 28.79
N LEU A 275 -1.58 -5.58 27.71
CA LEU A 275 -3.04 -5.50 27.68
C LEU A 275 -3.71 -6.84 28.00
N SER A 276 -4.63 -6.86 28.98
CA SER A 276 -5.51 -8.00 29.32
C SER A 276 -4.80 -9.37 29.37
N GLY A 277 -3.52 -9.40 29.77
CA GLY A 277 -2.70 -10.62 29.80
C GLY A 277 -2.54 -11.32 28.45
N ASN A 278 -2.78 -10.64 27.33
CA ASN A 278 -2.72 -11.18 25.97
C ASN A 278 -3.56 -12.45 25.76
N THR A 279 -4.76 -12.46 26.35
CA THR A 279 -5.65 -13.63 26.47
C THR A 279 -6.51 -13.94 25.23
N TRP A 280 -6.43 -13.14 24.16
CA TRP A 280 -7.26 -13.31 22.97
C TRP A 280 -6.51 -13.99 21.82
N SER A 281 -7.25 -14.70 20.98
CA SER A 281 -6.75 -15.26 19.73
C SER A 281 -6.93 -14.27 18.58
N GLY A 282 -6.21 -14.51 17.47
CA GLY A 282 -6.34 -13.69 16.26
C GLY A 282 -5.64 -12.33 16.34
N SER A 283 -4.79 -12.13 17.34
CA SER A 283 -3.88 -10.97 17.41
C SER A 283 -2.98 -10.92 16.18
N SER A 284 -2.92 -9.76 15.52
CA SER A 284 -1.96 -9.48 14.44
C SER A 284 -0.66 -8.87 14.97
N TRP A 285 -0.57 -8.59 16.27
CA TRP A 285 0.70 -8.32 16.94
C TRP A 285 1.53 -9.61 17.04
N ASP A 286 2.82 -9.53 16.74
CA ASP A 286 3.76 -10.66 16.72
C ASP A 286 4.17 -11.16 18.13
N GLY A 287 3.76 -10.44 19.18
CA GLY A 287 4.07 -10.76 20.57
C GLY A 287 5.39 -10.18 21.07
N THR A 288 6.17 -9.51 20.22
CA THR A 288 7.53 -9.05 20.56
C THR A 288 7.82 -7.62 20.12
N SER A 289 7.29 -7.15 19.00
CA SER A 289 7.55 -5.81 18.46
C SER A 289 6.95 -4.73 19.35
N GLU A 290 7.78 -3.84 19.89
CA GLU A 290 7.33 -2.80 20.81
C GLU A 290 7.94 -1.42 20.54
N TYR A 291 7.25 -0.39 21.04
CA TYR A 291 7.72 0.98 21.12
C TYR A 291 7.45 1.52 22.51
N THR A 292 8.51 1.90 23.23
CA THR A 292 8.41 2.41 24.60
C THR A 292 8.43 3.93 24.61
N LYS A 293 7.46 4.53 25.30
CA LYS A 293 7.41 5.99 25.51
C LYS A 293 6.74 6.36 26.82
N GLU A 294 6.94 7.60 27.24
CA GLU A 294 6.15 8.20 28.32
C GLU A 294 4.69 8.40 27.90
N THR A 295 3.77 8.16 28.83
CA THR A 295 2.33 8.36 28.69
C THR A 295 1.74 8.88 30.00
N LYS A 296 0.60 9.58 29.92
CA LYS A 296 -0.13 10.03 31.11
C LYS A 296 -1.24 9.04 31.44
N GLU A 297 -1.23 8.50 32.66
CA GLU A 297 -2.29 7.63 33.19
C GLU A 297 -3.14 8.40 34.20
N TYR A 298 -4.45 8.13 34.22
CA TYR A 298 -5.35 8.72 35.21
C TYR A 298 -5.59 7.71 36.35
N VAL A 299 -4.96 7.98 37.50
CA VAL A 299 -5.01 7.11 38.69
C VAL A 299 -5.48 7.93 39.88
N ASN A 300 -6.49 7.45 40.60
CA ASN A 300 -7.03 8.10 41.80
C ASN A 300 -7.48 9.57 41.65
N GLY A 301 -7.88 9.99 40.45
CA GLY A 301 -8.36 11.35 40.21
C GLY A 301 -7.32 12.32 39.62
N GLU A 302 -6.08 11.87 39.41
CA GLU A 302 -4.99 12.71 38.90
C GLU A 302 -4.25 12.04 37.73
N TYR A 303 -3.60 12.86 36.89
CA TYR A 303 -2.74 12.38 35.82
C TYR A 303 -1.31 12.19 36.31
N VAL A 304 -0.76 10.99 36.14
CA VAL A 304 0.64 10.65 36.43
C VAL A 304 1.35 10.26 35.13
N THR A 305 2.61 10.66 34.96
CA THR A 305 3.43 10.23 33.82
C THR A 305 4.11 8.91 34.14
N VAL A 306 3.98 7.93 33.26
CA VAL A 306 4.66 6.62 33.36
C VAL A 306 5.27 6.25 32.02
N THR A 307 6.34 5.47 32.04
CA THR A 307 6.90 4.83 30.85
C THR A 307 6.16 3.52 30.59
N ALA A 308 5.63 3.33 29.38
CA ALA A 308 4.89 2.13 29.01
C ALA A 308 5.38 1.57 27.66
N ALA A 309 5.39 0.25 27.55
CA ALA A 309 5.65 -0.47 26.31
C ALA A 309 4.34 -0.63 25.51
N PHE A 310 4.35 -0.12 24.28
CA PHE A 310 3.25 -0.22 23.34
C PHE A 310 3.58 -1.22 22.23
N ARG A 311 2.57 -1.93 21.74
CA ARG A 311 2.71 -2.84 20.59
C ARG A 311 3.16 -2.04 19.36
N ALA A 312 3.96 -2.66 18.50
CA ALA A 312 4.29 -2.14 17.19
C ALA A 312 3.76 -3.08 16.10
N TYR A 313 3.24 -2.51 15.01
CA TYR A 313 2.59 -3.23 13.93
C TYR A 313 3.30 -3.03 12.60
N PRO A 314 3.22 -4.01 11.69
CA PRO A 314 3.78 -3.86 10.35
C PRO A 314 3.08 -2.78 9.52
N ASN A 315 1.80 -2.46 9.79
CA ASN A 315 1.01 -1.42 9.11
C ASN A 315 -0.26 -1.04 9.91
N VAL A 316 -1.01 -0.07 9.40
CA VAL A 316 -2.26 0.43 9.99
C VAL A 316 -3.34 -0.67 10.03
N GLU A 317 -3.47 -1.47 8.98
CA GLU A 317 -4.45 -2.56 8.88
C GLU A 317 -4.22 -3.60 9.97
N ALA A 318 -2.97 -3.95 10.25
CA ALA A 318 -2.60 -4.84 11.34
C ALA A 318 -2.95 -4.21 12.70
N SER A 319 -2.78 -2.91 12.88
CA SER A 319 -3.23 -2.24 14.11
C SER A 319 -4.75 -2.28 14.29
N ILE A 320 -5.51 -2.11 13.20
CA ILE A 320 -6.99 -2.21 13.18
C ILE A 320 -7.42 -3.64 13.51
N ALA A 321 -6.81 -4.63 12.87
CA ALA A 321 -7.13 -6.04 13.08
C ALA A 321 -6.87 -6.47 14.54
N ASP A 322 -5.74 -6.05 15.14
CA ASP A 322 -5.43 -6.40 16.52
C ASP A 322 -6.39 -5.74 17.52
N HIS A 323 -6.76 -4.48 17.25
CA HIS A 323 -7.75 -3.77 18.04
C HIS A 323 -9.11 -4.51 18.03
N SER A 324 -9.56 -4.96 16.87
CA SER A 324 -10.80 -5.74 16.77
C SER A 324 -10.68 -7.13 17.42
N ALA A 325 -9.55 -7.81 17.27
CA ALA A 325 -9.29 -9.08 17.95
C ALA A 325 -9.31 -8.92 19.48
N TYR A 326 -8.73 -7.84 19.98
CA TYR A 326 -8.78 -7.46 21.39
C TYR A 326 -10.22 -7.24 21.87
N LEU A 327 -10.99 -6.41 21.16
CA LEU A 327 -12.38 -6.11 21.51
C LEU A 327 -13.28 -7.36 21.48
N LEU A 328 -13.00 -8.33 20.62
CA LEU A 328 -13.78 -9.56 20.53
C LEU A 328 -13.38 -10.64 21.53
N GLY A 329 -12.08 -10.73 21.86
CA GLY A 329 -11.54 -11.89 22.55
C GLY A 329 -10.97 -11.64 23.94
N ALA A 330 -10.70 -10.39 24.32
CA ALA A 330 -10.09 -10.11 25.62
C ALA A 330 -10.99 -10.58 26.76
N LYS A 331 -10.38 -11.20 27.79
CA LYS A 331 -11.11 -11.70 28.97
C LYS A 331 -10.88 -10.85 30.21
N LYS A 332 -11.87 -10.88 31.11
CA LYS A 332 -11.79 -10.41 32.49
C LYS A 332 -12.23 -11.56 33.40
N GLY A 333 -11.27 -12.30 33.95
CA GLY A 333 -11.52 -13.62 34.52
C GLY A 333 -11.91 -14.61 33.42
N GLU A 334 -12.96 -15.40 33.63
CA GLU A 334 -13.46 -16.37 32.65
C GLU A 334 -14.38 -15.75 31.58
N ALA A 335 -14.87 -14.53 31.80
CA ALA A 335 -15.84 -13.86 30.92
C ALA A 335 -15.14 -12.96 29.88
N LEU A 336 -15.81 -12.76 28.74
CA LEU A 336 -15.41 -11.74 27.76
C LEU A 336 -15.52 -10.35 28.39
N ARG A 337 -14.47 -9.56 28.22
CA ARG A 337 -14.35 -8.20 28.75
C ARG A 337 -15.39 -7.25 28.14
N TYR A 338 -15.72 -7.45 26.87
CA TYR A 338 -16.66 -6.63 26.08
C TYR A 338 -17.87 -7.46 25.60
N ALA A 339 -18.45 -8.25 26.51
CA ALA A 339 -19.61 -9.08 26.19
C ALA A 339 -20.77 -8.24 25.61
N GLY A 340 -21.35 -8.71 24.50
CA GLY A 340 -22.42 -8.01 23.78
C GLY A 340 -21.95 -7.08 22.66
N LEU A 341 -20.64 -6.84 22.51
CA LEU A 341 -20.12 -5.95 21.48
C LEU A 341 -20.24 -6.53 20.06
N LYS A 342 -19.96 -7.83 19.88
CA LYS A 342 -20.00 -8.49 18.57
C LYS A 342 -21.40 -8.44 17.96
N GLY A 343 -21.56 -7.73 16.85
CA GLY A 343 -22.83 -7.62 16.13
C GLY A 343 -23.82 -6.58 16.69
N GLU A 344 -23.40 -5.76 17.68
CA GLU A 344 -24.15 -4.57 18.07
C GLU A 344 -24.24 -3.59 16.90
N LYS A 345 -25.41 -3.00 16.68
CA LYS A 345 -25.71 -2.11 15.55
C LYS A 345 -25.88 -0.65 15.98
N ASP A 346 -26.04 -0.40 17.27
CA ASP A 346 -26.11 0.93 17.86
C ASP A 346 -24.73 1.34 18.34
N TYR A 347 -24.09 2.27 17.63
CA TYR A 347 -22.75 2.76 17.98
C TYR A 347 -22.69 3.34 19.40
N LYS A 348 -23.76 3.96 19.91
CA LYS A 348 -23.78 4.52 21.27
C LYS A 348 -23.69 3.42 22.30
N LYS A 349 -24.42 2.32 22.10
CA LYS A 349 -24.35 1.13 22.96
C LYS A 349 -23.01 0.43 22.82
N ALA A 350 -22.48 0.28 21.60
CA ALA A 350 -21.17 -0.33 21.37
C ALA A 350 -20.06 0.41 22.13
N VAL A 351 -20.01 1.74 22.03
CA VAL A 351 -19.04 2.56 22.76
C VAL A 351 -19.24 2.47 24.28
N GLN A 352 -20.50 2.40 24.74
CA GLN A 352 -20.79 2.19 26.16
C GLN A 352 -20.28 0.83 26.66
N ILE A 353 -20.47 -0.25 25.91
CA ILE A 353 -19.93 -1.58 26.23
C ILE A 353 -18.40 -1.55 26.33
N ILE A 354 -17.74 -0.86 25.39
CA ILE A 354 -16.27 -0.68 25.40
C ILE A 354 -15.82 0.09 26.64
N LYS A 355 -16.55 1.15 27.01
CA LYS A 355 -16.28 1.93 28.22
C LYS A 355 -16.47 1.10 29.49
N ASP A 356 -17.57 0.37 29.61
CA ASP A 356 -17.91 -0.46 30.77
C ASP A 356 -16.94 -1.65 30.92
N GLY A 357 -16.45 -2.18 29.80
CA GLY A 357 -15.34 -3.13 29.76
C GLY A 357 -14.01 -2.54 30.21
N GLY A 358 -13.92 -1.23 30.47
CA GLY A 358 -12.76 -0.55 31.02
C GLY A 358 -11.68 -0.28 29.98
N TYR A 359 -12.04 0.00 28.72
CA TYR A 359 -11.10 0.46 27.70
C TYR A 359 -10.49 1.83 28.06
N ALA A 360 -11.31 2.74 28.59
CA ALA A 360 -10.88 4.07 29.03
C ALA A 360 -11.41 4.36 30.44
N THR A 361 -10.66 5.13 31.24
CA THR A 361 -11.09 5.58 32.58
C THR A 361 -11.77 6.95 32.56
N ALA A 362 -11.48 7.79 31.57
CA ALA A 362 -12.06 9.13 31.41
C ALA A 362 -13.61 9.10 31.37
N PRO A 363 -14.31 9.95 32.13
CA PRO A 363 -15.78 9.94 32.21
C PRO A 363 -16.46 10.41 30.92
N ASP A 364 -15.79 11.25 30.13
CA ASP A 364 -16.33 11.84 28.89
C ASP A 364 -16.00 11.02 27.63
N TYR A 365 -15.42 9.82 27.79
CA TYR A 365 -14.96 8.98 26.69
C TYR A 365 -16.07 8.68 25.66
N VAL A 366 -17.25 8.25 26.14
CA VAL A 366 -18.39 7.90 25.27
C VAL A 366 -18.81 9.10 24.43
N ASN A 367 -18.89 10.28 25.06
CA ASN A 367 -19.25 11.52 24.38
C ASN A 367 -18.21 11.90 23.32
N LYS A 368 -16.91 11.76 23.61
CA LYS A 368 -15.84 12.06 22.65
C LYS A 368 -15.92 11.18 21.40
N VAL A 369 -16.04 9.87 21.58
CA VAL A 369 -16.11 8.92 20.45
C VAL A 369 -17.39 9.16 19.64
N CYS A 370 -18.55 9.26 20.29
CA CYS A 370 -19.82 9.56 19.61
C CYS A 370 -19.79 10.89 18.85
N SER A 371 -19.15 11.93 19.41
CA SER A 371 -19.01 13.22 18.73
C SER A 371 -18.17 13.12 17.46
N ILE A 372 -17.13 12.28 17.44
CA ILE A 372 -16.31 12.03 16.24
C ILE A 372 -17.12 11.25 15.20
N ILE A 373 -17.87 10.23 15.62
CA ILE A 373 -18.78 9.46 14.75
C ILE A 373 -19.76 10.40 14.04
N GLU A 374 -20.41 11.28 14.81
CA GLU A 374 -21.41 12.21 14.31
C GLU A 374 -20.77 13.30 13.43
N LYS A 375 -19.62 13.86 13.84
CA LYS A 375 -18.90 14.89 13.08
C LYS A 375 -18.52 14.42 11.67
N TYR A 376 -18.07 13.18 11.53
CA TYR A 376 -17.60 12.63 10.26
C TYR A 376 -18.61 11.70 9.57
N ASN A 377 -19.82 11.58 10.13
CA ASN A 377 -20.87 10.69 9.65
C ASN A 377 -20.35 9.25 9.45
N PHE A 378 -19.58 8.74 10.40
CA PHE A 378 -18.95 7.43 10.25
C PHE A 378 -19.97 6.27 10.19
N THR A 379 -21.21 6.47 10.65
CA THR A 379 -22.29 5.48 10.51
C THR A 379 -22.62 5.14 9.06
N ALA A 380 -22.22 5.97 8.09
CA ALA A 380 -22.29 5.63 6.67
C ALA A 380 -21.41 4.43 6.28
N TYR A 381 -20.33 4.18 7.03
CA TYR A 381 -19.41 3.06 6.85
C TYR A 381 -19.88 1.77 7.55
N ASP A 382 -20.86 1.87 8.46
CA ASP A 382 -21.51 0.71 9.11
C ASP A 382 -22.55 0.05 8.20
N GLN A 383 -23.10 0.82 7.27
CA GLN A 383 -24.05 0.31 6.30
C GLN A 383 -23.28 -0.51 5.28
N GLN A 384 -23.56 -1.82 5.24
CA GLN A 384 -23.13 -2.70 4.14
C GLN A 384 -23.80 -2.24 2.84
N LYS A 385 -23.33 -1.13 2.24
CA LYS A 385 -23.41 -1.02 0.79
C LYS A 385 -22.56 -2.16 0.28
N GLN A 386 -23.20 -3.11 -0.39
CA GLN A 386 -22.50 -4.11 -1.20
C GLN A 386 -21.62 -3.37 -2.20
N THR A 387 -20.37 -3.09 -1.82
CA THR A 387 -19.29 -2.93 -2.77
C THR A 387 -18.93 -4.35 -3.18
N THR A 388 -19.56 -4.78 -4.26
CA THR A 388 -19.24 -5.99 -5.01
C THR A 388 -17.75 -5.99 -5.36
N ALA A 389 -17.19 -7.20 -5.43
CA ALA A 389 -15.81 -7.54 -5.77
C ALA A 389 -15.19 -6.63 -6.86
N GLU A 390 -13.87 -6.43 -6.74
CA GLU A 390 -13.00 -5.66 -7.64
C GLU A 390 -13.49 -5.64 -9.09
N SER A 391 -14.29 -4.61 -9.43
CA SER A 391 -14.82 -4.44 -10.77
C SER A 391 -13.84 -3.61 -11.58
N TRP A 392 -13.45 -4.10 -12.75
CA TRP A 392 -12.62 -3.34 -13.67
C TRP A 392 -13.39 -2.23 -14.38
N TYR A 393 -12.84 -1.02 -14.36
CA TYR A 393 -13.28 0.10 -15.19
C TYR A 393 -12.52 0.12 -16.51
N ARG A 394 -13.22 -0.04 -17.64
CA ARG A 394 -12.63 0.03 -19.00
C ARG A 394 -12.78 1.42 -19.58
N VAL A 395 -11.70 1.98 -20.13
CA VAL A 395 -11.74 3.26 -20.85
C VAL A 395 -11.80 2.99 -22.35
N ARG A 396 -12.94 3.28 -22.97
CA ARG A 396 -13.24 3.01 -24.39
C ARG A 396 -14.01 4.16 -25.02
N LYS A 397 -14.08 4.23 -26.35
CA LYS A 397 -14.97 5.20 -27.05
C LYS A 397 -16.44 4.78 -26.92
N ASN A 398 -16.70 3.48 -26.93
CA ASN A 398 -17.99 2.87 -26.65
C ASN A 398 -17.77 1.43 -26.13
N TRP A 399 -18.76 0.83 -25.47
CA TRP A 399 -18.59 -0.50 -24.86
C TRP A 399 -18.36 -1.61 -25.88
N SER A 400 -19.07 -1.59 -27.01
CA SER A 400 -19.00 -2.60 -28.07
C SER A 400 -17.68 -2.58 -28.88
N ASP A 401 -16.97 -1.45 -28.91
CA ASP A 401 -15.68 -1.27 -29.55
C ASP A 401 -14.54 -1.57 -28.58
N ALA A 402 -14.34 -2.86 -28.31
CA ALA A 402 -13.26 -3.33 -27.46
C ALA A 402 -11.86 -2.94 -27.98
N LYS A 403 -11.70 -2.72 -29.30
CA LYS A 403 -10.42 -2.31 -29.91
C LYS A 403 -10.05 -0.87 -29.56
N SER A 404 -11.03 -0.04 -29.25
CA SER A 404 -10.77 1.32 -28.80
C SER A 404 -10.14 1.38 -27.41
N GLN A 405 -10.10 0.31 -26.63
CA GLN A 405 -9.71 0.38 -25.22
C GLN A 405 -8.30 0.96 -25.00
N ILE A 406 -8.22 2.07 -24.26
CA ILE A 406 -6.96 2.75 -23.91
C ILE A 406 -6.56 2.57 -22.44
N GLY A 407 -7.44 1.97 -21.63
CA GLY A 407 -7.14 1.75 -20.22
C GLY A 407 -8.12 0.77 -19.55
N ALA A 408 -7.63 0.14 -18.49
CA ALA A 408 -8.37 -0.74 -17.61
C ALA A 408 -7.87 -0.52 -16.19
N TYR A 409 -8.75 -0.16 -15.26
CA TYR A 409 -8.37 0.27 -13.92
C TYR A 409 -9.27 -0.36 -12.86
N HIS A 410 -8.70 -0.75 -11.73
CA HIS A 410 -9.48 -1.11 -10.54
C HIS A 410 -9.99 0.13 -9.77
N SER A 411 -9.40 1.30 -10.02
CA SER A 411 -9.81 2.59 -9.45
C SER A 411 -10.61 3.38 -10.47
N LEU A 412 -11.85 3.74 -10.10
CA LEU A 412 -12.68 4.63 -10.91
C LEU A 412 -11.97 5.96 -11.15
N GLU A 413 -11.28 6.52 -10.16
CA GLU A 413 -10.61 7.82 -10.31
C GLU A 413 -9.44 7.81 -11.29
N TYR A 414 -8.70 6.71 -11.38
CA TYR A 414 -7.67 6.57 -12.41
C TYR A 414 -8.28 6.39 -13.80
N ALA A 415 -9.43 5.72 -13.91
CA ALA A 415 -10.17 5.65 -15.15
C ALA A 415 -10.69 7.03 -15.59
N LYS A 416 -11.22 7.84 -14.66
CA LYS A 416 -11.63 9.23 -14.92
C LYS A 416 -10.47 10.09 -15.41
N THR A 417 -9.34 10.03 -14.71
CA THR A 417 -8.11 10.75 -15.10
C THR A 417 -7.64 10.38 -16.50
N CYS A 418 -7.79 9.11 -16.90
CA CYS A 418 -7.49 8.66 -18.26
C CYS A 418 -8.45 9.27 -19.29
N VAL A 419 -9.75 9.28 -19.01
CA VAL A 419 -10.75 9.96 -19.87
C VAL A 419 -10.49 11.46 -19.97
N ASP A 420 -10.16 12.14 -18.87
CA ASP A 420 -9.89 13.59 -18.86
C ASP A 420 -8.70 13.98 -19.75
N LYS A 421 -7.72 13.08 -19.89
CA LYS A 421 -6.55 13.25 -20.76
C LYS A 421 -6.80 12.80 -22.21
N ASN A 422 -7.88 12.06 -22.46
CA ASN A 422 -8.19 11.47 -23.76
C ASN A 422 -9.64 11.83 -24.17
N PRO A 423 -9.88 13.03 -24.71
CA PRO A 423 -11.21 13.45 -25.14
C PRO A 423 -11.86 12.47 -26.12
N GLY A 424 -13.16 12.21 -25.94
CA GLY A 424 -13.93 11.26 -26.76
C GLY A 424 -13.93 9.82 -26.24
N TYR A 425 -13.36 9.58 -25.06
CA TYR A 425 -13.43 8.31 -24.34
C TYR A 425 -14.40 8.39 -23.15
N SER A 426 -14.82 7.23 -22.66
CA SER A 426 -15.66 7.09 -21.48
C SER A 426 -15.22 5.89 -20.64
N VAL A 427 -15.52 5.94 -19.35
CA VAL A 427 -15.31 4.84 -18.41
C VAL A 427 -16.55 3.97 -18.41
N PHE A 428 -16.37 2.66 -18.56
CA PHE A 428 -17.40 1.65 -18.46
C PHE A 428 -17.12 0.70 -17.30
N ASP A 429 -18.15 0.31 -16.55
CA ASP A 429 -18.04 -0.80 -15.59
C ASP A 429 -18.01 -2.18 -16.29
N GLU A 430 -17.92 -3.27 -15.52
CA GLU A 430 -17.87 -4.62 -16.08
C GLU A 430 -19.16 -5.05 -16.80
N ALA A 431 -20.28 -4.43 -16.46
CA ALA A 431 -21.56 -4.62 -17.14
C ALA A 431 -21.66 -3.78 -18.44
N GLY A 432 -20.66 -2.94 -18.72
CA GLY A 432 -20.64 -2.06 -19.88
C GLY A 432 -21.47 -0.79 -19.71
N VAL A 433 -21.80 -0.41 -18.47
CA VAL A 433 -22.48 0.84 -18.16
C VAL A 433 -21.48 1.97 -18.16
N ASN A 434 -21.78 3.07 -18.87
CA ASN A 434 -20.95 4.28 -18.83
C ASN A 434 -21.09 4.95 -17.45
N VAL A 435 -19.97 5.09 -16.75
CA VAL A 435 -19.88 5.69 -15.41
C VAL A 435 -19.13 7.03 -15.40
N TYR A 436 -18.44 7.41 -16.47
CA TYR A 436 -17.76 8.73 -16.57
C TYR A 436 -17.37 9.13 -18.01
N PRO A 437 -17.52 10.42 -18.42
CA PRO A 437 -18.16 11.50 -17.66
C PRO A 437 -19.60 11.14 -17.34
N GLU A 438 -20.14 11.64 -16.22
CA GLU A 438 -21.54 11.41 -15.88
C GLU A 438 -22.37 11.85 -17.08
N ASN A 439 -22.92 10.87 -17.80
CA ASN A 439 -23.91 11.12 -18.81
C ASN A 439 -25.17 11.56 -18.07
N VAL A 440 -25.22 12.83 -17.67
CA VAL A 440 -26.48 13.51 -17.51
C VAL A 440 -27.04 13.56 -18.91
N PHE A 441 -27.83 12.55 -19.26
CA PHE A 441 -28.53 12.51 -20.53
C PHE A 441 -29.35 13.80 -20.63
N ALA A 442 -28.85 14.75 -21.42
CA ALA A 442 -29.52 16.02 -21.62
C ALA A 442 -30.67 15.76 -22.61
N PRO A 443 -31.94 15.92 -22.18
CA PRO A 443 -33.05 15.69 -23.08
C PRO A 443 -32.92 16.56 -24.33
N TYR A 444 -33.03 15.95 -25.50
CA TYR A 444 -32.96 16.65 -26.78
C TYR A 444 -34.17 16.30 -27.64
N MET A 445 -34.48 17.14 -28.61
CA MET A 445 -35.62 16.91 -29.49
C MET A 445 -35.19 16.16 -30.76
N VAL A 446 -36.06 15.28 -31.23
CA VAL A 446 -35.96 14.68 -32.56
C VAL A 446 -37.23 14.97 -33.35
N ARG A 447 -37.11 15.03 -34.67
CA ARG A 447 -38.23 15.10 -35.60
C ARG A 447 -38.41 13.75 -36.28
N VAL A 448 -39.57 13.12 -36.08
CA VAL A 448 -40.00 11.94 -36.83
C VAL A 448 -40.53 12.39 -38.18
N LYS A 449 -40.07 11.75 -39.27
CA LYS A 449 -40.46 12.10 -40.65
C LYS A 449 -41.37 11.09 -41.34
N ILE A 450 -41.53 9.89 -40.79
CA ILE A 450 -42.33 8.81 -41.37
C ILE A 450 -43.57 8.54 -40.51
N SER A 451 -44.69 8.22 -41.15
CA SER A 451 -45.98 8.02 -40.48
C SER A 451 -46.16 6.62 -39.89
N ASP A 452 -45.28 5.68 -40.24
CA ASP A 452 -45.34 4.26 -39.87
C ASP A 452 -44.22 3.85 -38.89
N LEU A 453 -43.56 4.82 -38.24
CA LEU A 453 -42.57 4.52 -37.21
C LEU A 453 -43.26 3.93 -35.97
N LYS A 454 -42.92 2.67 -35.65
CA LYS A 454 -43.52 1.96 -34.51
C LYS A 454 -42.95 2.44 -33.17
N MET A 455 -43.85 2.73 -32.25
CA MET A 455 -43.55 2.84 -30.82
C MET A 455 -43.53 1.45 -30.20
N ARG A 456 -42.58 1.19 -29.30
CA ARG A 456 -42.41 -0.12 -28.66
C ARG A 456 -42.16 -0.02 -27.17
N LEU A 457 -42.48 -1.09 -26.44
CA LEU A 457 -42.33 -1.16 -24.98
C LEU A 457 -40.85 -1.22 -24.54
N GLY A 458 -39.93 -1.54 -25.43
CA GLY A 458 -38.50 -1.50 -25.17
C GLY A 458 -37.70 -1.12 -26.41
N ALA A 459 -36.39 -0.89 -26.20
CA ALA A 459 -35.42 -0.51 -27.22
C ALA A 459 -35.05 -1.69 -28.15
N THR A 460 -36.04 -2.36 -28.73
CA THR A 460 -35.85 -3.47 -29.67
C THR A 460 -37.13 -3.78 -30.43
N ILE A 461 -37.00 -4.22 -31.69
CA ILE A 461 -38.12 -4.71 -32.50
C ILE A 461 -38.81 -5.96 -31.95
N ASP A 462 -38.19 -6.67 -31.01
CA ASP A 462 -38.75 -7.91 -30.45
C ASP A 462 -39.82 -7.63 -29.37
N THR A 463 -39.95 -6.38 -28.91
CA THR A 463 -41.01 -5.97 -27.97
C THR A 463 -42.31 -5.59 -28.69
N ALA A 464 -43.43 -5.73 -27.98
CA ALA A 464 -44.75 -5.40 -28.49
C ALA A 464 -44.81 -3.94 -28.97
N SER A 465 -45.52 -3.74 -30.08
CA SER A 465 -45.78 -2.40 -30.62
C SER A 465 -46.98 -1.78 -29.92
N VAL A 466 -46.84 -0.51 -29.55
CA VAL A 466 -47.88 0.32 -28.92
C VAL A 466 -48.63 1.16 -29.98
N GLY A 467 -48.39 0.90 -31.26
CA GLY A 467 -48.90 1.67 -32.39
C GLY A 467 -47.79 2.46 -33.10
N HIS A 468 -48.20 3.41 -33.93
CA HIS A 468 -47.29 4.28 -34.68
C HIS A 468 -47.20 5.65 -34.02
N ILE A 469 -46.00 6.20 -33.93
CA ILE A 469 -45.82 7.57 -33.48
C ILE A 469 -46.23 8.52 -34.61
N PRO A 470 -47.02 9.58 -34.35
CA PRO A 470 -47.32 10.58 -35.35
C PRO A 470 -46.04 11.28 -35.88
N VAL A 471 -46.12 11.84 -37.08
CA VAL A 471 -45.07 12.74 -37.59
C VAL A 471 -45.06 14.00 -36.73
N GLY A 472 -43.90 14.39 -36.23
CA GLY A 472 -43.79 15.49 -35.28
C GLY A 472 -42.45 15.54 -34.56
N SER A 473 -42.32 16.48 -33.62
CA SER A 473 -41.12 16.60 -32.78
C SER A 473 -41.35 16.02 -31.39
N TYR A 474 -40.37 15.26 -30.89
CA TYR A 474 -40.46 14.55 -29.63
C TYR A 474 -39.19 14.74 -28.81
N THR A 475 -39.32 14.98 -27.51
CA THR A 475 -38.19 15.00 -26.58
C THR A 475 -37.78 13.58 -26.25
N ILE A 476 -36.53 13.23 -26.54
CA ILE A 476 -35.91 12.00 -26.05
C ILE A 476 -35.38 12.27 -24.64
N VAL A 477 -35.60 11.33 -23.73
CA VAL A 477 -35.22 11.42 -22.31
C VAL A 477 -34.31 10.26 -21.87
N GLU A 478 -34.05 9.31 -22.75
CA GLU A 478 -33.14 8.18 -22.55
C GLU A 478 -32.78 7.58 -23.92
N GLU A 479 -31.55 7.10 -24.09
CA GLU A 479 -31.11 6.35 -25.28
C GLU A 479 -30.64 4.95 -24.89
N LYS A 480 -30.92 3.97 -25.74
CA LYS A 480 -30.39 2.59 -25.63
C LYS A 480 -30.13 2.00 -27.01
N TYR A 481 -29.08 1.20 -27.13
CA TYR A 481 -28.88 0.36 -28.31
C TYR A 481 -29.75 -0.88 -28.24
N GLY A 482 -30.26 -1.30 -29.40
CA GLY A 482 -30.88 -2.60 -29.55
C GLY A 482 -31.37 -2.87 -30.96
N LYS A 483 -31.94 -4.06 -31.16
CA LYS A 483 -32.23 -4.60 -32.48
C LYS A 483 -33.21 -3.75 -33.28
N VAL A 484 -32.85 -3.37 -34.50
CA VAL A 484 -33.67 -2.58 -35.44
C VAL A 484 -34.20 -3.39 -36.63
N SER A 485 -33.64 -4.58 -36.89
CA SER A 485 -34.08 -5.46 -37.98
C SER A 485 -34.09 -6.93 -37.57
N LYS A 486 -34.89 -7.76 -38.27
CA LYS A 486 -35.03 -9.19 -37.95
C LYS A 486 -33.72 -9.97 -38.10
N SER A 487 -32.84 -9.52 -38.99
CA SER A 487 -31.50 -10.07 -39.22
C SER A 487 -30.52 -9.82 -38.07
N GLY A 488 -30.90 -9.01 -37.06
CA GLY A 488 -30.07 -8.77 -35.88
C GLY A 488 -29.25 -7.49 -35.93
N GLU A 489 -29.48 -6.61 -36.89
CA GLU A 489 -28.80 -5.31 -36.88
C GLU A 489 -29.24 -4.51 -35.64
N GLU A 490 -28.27 -3.88 -35.00
CA GLU A 490 -28.49 -3.00 -33.85
C GLU A 490 -28.49 -1.54 -34.29
N GLY A 491 -29.30 -0.73 -33.62
CA GLY A 491 -29.36 0.69 -33.83
C GLY A 491 -29.81 1.41 -32.56
N LEU A 492 -29.76 2.73 -32.62
CA LEU A 492 -30.07 3.57 -31.47
C LEU A 492 -31.58 3.77 -31.33
N TRP A 493 -32.09 3.58 -30.12
CA TRP A 493 -33.47 3.83 -29.74
C TRP A 493 -33.53 4.97 -28.74
N GLY A 494 -34.56 5.81 -28.86
CA GLY A 494 -34.83 6.90 -27.94
C GLY A 494 -36.14 6.66 -27.21
N ARG A 495 -36.14 6.77 -25.89
CA ARG A 495 -37.36 6.82 -25.09
C ARG A 495 -37.93 8.23 -25.19
N ILE A 496 -39.15 8.34 -25.67
CA ILE A 496 -39.84 9.63 -25.72
C ILE A 496 -40.31 10.03 -24.31
N LYS A 497 -40.36 11.33 -24.04
CA LYS A 497 -40.77 11.88 -22.73
C LYS A 497 -42.22 11.52 -22.37
N SER A 498 -43.11 11.46 -23.35
CA SER A 498 -44.54 11.21 -23.16
C SER A 498 -44.86 9.72 -23.12
N GLU A 499 -45.57 9.28 -22.07
CA GLU A 499 -46.14 7.93 -22.03
C GLU A 499 -47.31 7.78 -23.01
N GLN A 500 -47.58 6.54 -23.42
CA GLN A 500 -48.66 6.21 -24.36
C GLN A 500 -49.64 5.21 -23.76
N PRO A 501 -50.95 5.29 -24.10
CA PRO A 501 -51.92 4.33 -23.61
C PRO A 501 -51.71 2.94 -24.25
N TYR A 502 -51.59 1.91 -23.41
CA TYR A 502 -51.48 0.51 -23.80
C TYR A 502 -52.13 -0.38 -22.76
N ASN A 503 -53.09 -1.22 -23.17
CA ASN A 503 -53.82 -2.16 -22.29
C ASN A 503 -54.36 -1.52 -20.99
N GLY A 504 -54.95 -0.33 -21.10
CA GLY A 504 -55.58 0.37 -19.97
C GLY A 504 -54.62 1.10 -19.02
N LYS A 505 -53.33 1.21 -19.35
CA LYS A 505 -52.33 1.98 -18.59
C LYS A 505 -51.53 2.89 -19.52
N TYR A 506 -50.95 3.96 -18.97
CA TYR A 506 -49.92 4.72 -19.66
C TYR A 506 -48.57 4.04 -19.44
N VAL A 507 -47.82 3.85 -20.52
CA VAL A 507 -46.53 3.16 -20.51
C VAL A 507 -45.46 3.98 -21.21
N PRO A 508 -44.20 3.91 -20.77
CA PRO A 508 -43.08 4.48 -21.50
C PRO A 508 -42.91 3.76 -22.84
N VAL A 509 -42.56 4.50 -23.90
CA VAL A 509 -42.33 3.93 -25.22
C VAL A 509 -41.04 4.41 -25.86
N TRP A 510 -40.50 3.56 -26.71
CA TRP A 510 -39.25 3.74 -27.44
C TRP A 510 -39.52 3.82 -28.94
N ILE A 511 -38.74 4.64 -29.63
CA ILE A 511 -38.73 4.74 -31.10
C ILE A 511 -37.31 4.51 -31.63
N CYS A 512 -37.21 3.92 -32.81
CA CYS A 512 -35.92 3.76 -33.50
C CYS A 512 -35.47 5.10 -34.07
N LEU A 513 -34.31 5.59 -33.65
CA LEU A 513 -33.81 6.92 -34.02
C LEU A 513 -33.26 7.00 -35.44
N SER A 514 -33.05 5.86 -36.11
CA SER A 514 -32.64 5.80 -37.51
C SER A 514 -33.65 6.44 -38.46
N TYR A 515 -34.89 6.64 -38.01
CA TYR A 515 -35.98 7.27 -38.78
C TYR A 515 -36.32 8.68 -38.28
N THR A 516 -35.39 9.29 -37.54
CA THR A 516 -35.56 10.61 -36.91
C THR A 516 -34.37 11.50 -37.20
N GLU A 517 -34.58 12.80 -37.10
CA GLU A 517 -33.50 13.79 -37.16
C GLU A 517 -33.43 14.56 -35.85
N LYS A 518 -32.23 14.71 -35.29
CA LYS A 518 -32.01 15.56 -34.12
C LYS A 518 -32.29 17.03 -34.48
N VAL A 519 -33.10 17.71 -33.66
CA VAL A 519 -33.55 19.10 -33.86
C VAL A 519 -32.78 20.04 -32.94
#